data_AF-A0A7W9QHU0-F1
#
_entry.id   AF-A0A7W9QHU0-F1
#
_cell.length_a   1.000
_cell.length_b   1.000
_cell.length_c   1.000
_cell.angle_alpha   90.00
_cell.angle_beta   90.00
_cell.angle_gamma   90.00
#
_symmetry.space_group_name_H-M   'P 1'
#
loop_
_entity.id
_entity.type
_entity.pdbx_description
1 polymer ?
#
loop_
_entity_poly.entity_id
_entity_poly.type
_entity_poly.pdbx_seq_one_letter_code
_entity_poly.pdbx_strand_id
1 'polypeptide(L)' 'MTMQGPGVVLLDTMSVTVTPARSATSVADVRDSTRTLLEGLVHPIPAETADTVILVVSQLLTNALRHGGGTCTL' A
#
# COMPACT_ATOMS: atom_id res chain seq x y z
N MET A 1 7.29 -13.85 -45.49
CA MET A 1 8.05 -12.83 -44.76
C MET A 1 7.16 -12.29 -43.66
N THR A 2 7.45 -12.70 -42.43
CA THR A 2 6.74 -12.37 -41.19
C THR A 2 7.29 -11.05 -40.62
N MET A 3 6.42 -10.16 -40.15
CA MET A 3 6.81 -9.10 -39.21
C MET A 3 5.80 -9.09 -38.06
N GLN A 4 6.16 -9.82 -37.01
CA GLN A 4 5.53 -9.85 -35.69
C GLN A 4 5.76 -8.48 -35.02
N GLY A 5 4.70 -7.73 -34.74
CA GLY A 5 4.77 -6.48 -33.97
C GLY A 5 5.15 -6.74 -32.50
N PRO A 6 5.76 -5.78 -31.81
CA PRO A 6 6.31 -5.98 -30.47
C PRO A 6 5.18 -6.32 -29.49
N GLY A 7 5.33 -7.47 -28.83
CA GLY A 7 4.42 -7.92 -27.78
C GLY A 7 4.34 -6.87 -26.69
N VAL A 8 3.14 -6.33 -26.49
CA VAL A 8 2.77 -5.77 -25.21
C VAL A 8 2.93 -6.90 -24.20
N VAL A 9 3.95 -6.79 -23.36
CA VAL A 9 4.15 -7.71 -22.25
C VAL A 9 2.91 -7.53 -21.37
N LEU A 10 1.99 -8.49 -21.42
CA LEU A 10 0.89 -8.55 -20.46
C LEU A 10 1.56 -8.72 -19.11
N LEU A 11 1.73 -7.60 -18.39
CA LEU A 11 2.08 -7.65 -16.98
C LEU A 11 0.99 -8.50 -16.34
N ASP A 12 1.37 -9.68 -15.88
CA ASP A 12 0.56 -10.49 -14.98
C ASP A 12 0.42 -9.67 -13.70
N THR A 13 -0.56 -8.78 -13.70
CA THR A 13 -0.90 -7.96 -12.55
C THR A 13 -1.46 -8.93 -11.52
N MET A 14 -0.63 -9.32 -10.56
CA MET A 14 -1.09 -10.05 -9.39
C MET A 14 -2.26 -9.29 -8.77
N SER A 15 -3.46 -9.85 -8.92
CA SER A 15 -4.67 -9.27 -8.37
C SER A 15 -4.81 -9.75 -6.93
N VAL A 16 -4.67 -8.82 -5.99
CA VAL A 16 -4.92 -9.06 -4.57
C VAL A 16 -6.32 -8.55 -4.26
N THR A 17 -7.21 -9.45 -3.82
CA THR A 17 -8.53 -9.06 -3.30
C THR A 17 -8.36 -8.57 -1.87
N VAL A 18 -8.49 -7.27 -1.66
CA VAL A 18 -8.49 -6.63 -0.34
C VAL A 18 -9.94 -6.41 0.09
N THR A 19 -10.30 -6.85 1.30
CA THR A 19 -11.57 -6.46 1.90
C THR A 19 -11.54 -4.96 2.19
N PRO A 20 -12.51 -4.17 1.70
CA PRO A 20 -12.46 -2.73 1.85
C PRO A 20 -12.42 -2.36 3.32
N ALA A 21 -11.32 -1.75 3.75
CA ALA A 21 -11.19 -1.23 5.09
C ALA A 21 -11.97 0.08 5.18
N ARG A 22 -12.44 0.46 6.37
CA ARG A 22 -13.00 1.81 6.59
C ARG A 22 -12.01 2.82 6.02
N SER A 23 -12.42 3.61 5.03
CA SER A 23 -11.56 4.61 4.39
C SER A 23 -10.88 5.43 5.46
N ALA A 24 -9.56 5.34 5.55
CA ALA A 24 -8.83 6.10 6.54
C ALA A 24 -8.96 7.57 6.17
N THR A 25 -9.65 8.32 7.00
CA THR A 25 -9.95 9.73 6.76
C THR A 25 -8.73 10.62 6.98
N SER A 26 -7.66 10.08 7.57
CA SER A 26 -6.43 10.80 7.91
C SER A 26 -5.20 9.90 7.91
N VAL A 27 -4.03 10.51 7.66
CA VAL A 27 -2.71 9.89 7.85
C VAL A 27 -2.53 9.41 9.30
N ALA A 28 -3.13 10.09 10.27
CA ALA A 28 -3.08 9.68 11.67
C ALA A 28 -3.75 8.31 11.90
N ASP A 29 -4.95 8.12 11.34
CA ASP A 29 -5.72 6.88 11.46
C ASP A 29 -4.97 5.69 10.84
N VAL A 30 -4.30 5.92 9.70
CA VAL A 30 -3.47 4.89 9.05
C VAL A 30 -2.25 4.54 9.88
N ARG A 31 -1.59 5.51 10.50
CA ARG A 31 -0.44 5.24 11.38
C ARG A 31 -0.85 4.39 12.58
N ASP A 32 -1.98 4.70 13.19
CA ASP A 32 -2.50 3.97 14.34
C ASP A 32 -2.88 2.54 13.94
N SER A 33 -3.61 2.38 12.84
CA SER A 33 -3.96 1.06 12.28
C SER A 33 -2.72 0.24 11.92
N THR A 34 -1.69 0.88 11.36
CA THR A 34 -0.41 0.22 11.04
C THR A 34 0.30 -0.22 12.32
N ARG A 35 0.29 0.60 13.38
CA ARG A 35 0.85 0.23 14.68
C ARG A 35 0.12 -0.98 15.27
N THR A 36 -1.21 -0.96 15.30
CA THR A 36 -2.01 -2.10 15.79
C THR A 36 -1.72 -3.38 15.00
N LEU A 37 -1.56 -3.29 13.67
CA LEU A 37 -1.20 -4.43 12.84
C LEU A 37 0.18 -4.99 13.22
N LEU A 38 1.18 -4.11 13.40
CA LEU A 38 2.54 -4.51 13.74
C LEU A 38 2.65 -5.11 15.15
N GLU A 39 1.88 -4.59 16.10
CA GLU A 39 1.75 -5.15 17.45
C GLU A 39 1.09 -6.54 17.46
N GLY A 40 0.26 -6.84 16.46
CA GLY A 40 -0.40 -8.13 16.29
C GLY A 40 0.42 -9.21 15.57
N LEU A 41 1.66 -8.92 15.18
CA LEU A 41 2.51 -9.89 14.48
C LEU A 41 2.91 -11.04 15.41
N VAL A 42 2.77 -12.28 14.91
CA VAL A 42 3.21 -13.50 15.63
C VAL A 42 4.70 -13.45 15.94
N HIS A 43 5.49 -12.85 15.05
CA HIS A 43 6.91 -12.59 15.26
C HIS A 43 7.11 -11.07 15.33
N PRO A 44 7.50 -10.54 16.50
CA PRO A 44 7.73 -9.10 16.64
C PRO A 44 8.91 -8.67 15.76
N ILE A 45 8.79 -7.46 15.22
CA ILE A 45 9.86 -6.82 14.46
C ILE A 45 10.58 -5.78 15.33
N PRO A 46 11.85 -5.46 15.00
CA PRO A 46 12.57 -4.38 15.67
C PRO A 46 11.83 -3.03 15.54
N ALA A 47 11.92 -2.19 16.56
CA ALA A 47 11.23 -0.91 16.60
C ALA A 47 11.60 0.00 15.42
N GLU A 48 12.87 0.01 15.01
CA GLU A 48 13.35 0.77 13.85
C GLU A 48 12.71 0.31 12.53
N THR A 49 12.41 -0.98 12.43
CA THR A 49 11.71 -1.55 11.27
C THR A 49 10.24 -1.13 11.30
N ALA A 50 9.59 -1.18 12.46
CA ALA A 50 8.21 -0.74 12.63
C ALA A 50 8.04 0.75 12.26
N ASP A 51 8.94 1.61 12.73
CA ASP A 51 8.93 3.05 12.40
C ASP A 51 9.09 3.29 10.89
N THR A 52 9.95 2.49 10.24
CA THR A 52 10.14 2.55 8.79
C THR A 52 8.86 2.18 8.04
N VAL A 53 8.17 1.11 8.45
CA VAL A 53 6.89 0.71 7.84
C VAL A 53 5.85 1.81 8.02
N ILE A 54 5.70 2.36 9.22
CA ILE A 54 4.75 3.44 9.51
C ILE A 54 5.05 4.66 8.63
N LEU A 55 6.32 5.01 8.44
CA LEU A 55 6.74 6.10 7.55
C LEU A 55 6.38 5.81 6.10
N VAL A 56 6.72 4.62 5.58
CA VAL A 56 6.42 4.23 4.19
C VAL A 56 4.92 4.29 3.92
N VAL A 57 4.10 3.69 4.79
CA VAL A 57 2.63 3.70 4.64
C VAL A 57 2.08 5.12 4.68
N SER A 58 2.59 5.97 5.58
CA SER A 58 2.20 7.40 5.64
C SER A 58 2.52 8.14 4.35
N GLN A 59 3.69 7.87 3.76
CA GLN A 59 4.11 8.51 2.52
C GLN A 59 3.35 7.98 1.31
N LEU A 60 3.02 6.70 1.27
CA LEU A 60 2.18 6.13 0.22
C LEU A 60 0.79 6.78 0.24
N LEU A 61 0.16 6.90 1.41
CA LEU A 61 -1.12 7.58 1.53
C LEU A 61 -1.01 9.06 1.14
N THR A 62 0.04 9.75 1.61
CA THR A 62 0.27 11.15 1.27
C THR A 62 0.45 11.34 -0.24
N ASN A 63 1.22 10.46 -0.88
CA ASN A 63 1.43 10.48 -2.33
C ASN A 63 0.14 10.17 -3.08
N ALA A 64 -0.66 9.21 -2.62
CA ALA A 64 -1.96 8.88 -3.21
C ALA A 64 -2.95 10.04 -3.11
N LEU A 65 -3.04 10.70 -1.96
CA LEU A 65 -3.90 11.87 -1.77
C LEU A 65 -3.45 13.06 -2.63
N ARG A 66 -2.14 13.29 -2.72
CA ARG A 66 -1.56 14.43 -3.46
C ARG A 66 -1.63 14.24 -4.98
N HIS A 67 -1.38 13.04 -5.47
CA HIS A 67 -1.16 12.79 -6.90
C HIS A 67 -2.27 11.95 -7.54
N GLY A 68 -3.04 11.19 -6.77
CA GLY A 68 -4.07 10.27 -7.27
C GLY A 68 -5.48 10.85 -7.36
N GLY A 69 -5.68 12.15 -7.08
CA GLY A 69 -7.01 12.77 -7.18
C GLY A 69 -7.99 12.39 -6.06
N GLY A 70 -7.50 11.92 -4.90
CA GLY A 70 -8.26 11.95 -3.65
C GLY A 70 -9.09 10.72 -3.29
N THR A 71 -8.80 9.53 -3.81
CA THR A 71 -9.35 8.29 -3.25
C THR A 71 -8.28 7.20 -3.17
N CYS A 72 -7.62 7.11 -2.01
CA CYS A 72 -6.94 5.87 -1.63
C CYS A 72 -8.04 4.90 -1.18
N THR A 73 -8.49 4.06 -2.12
CA THR A 73 -9.34 2.91 -1.80
C THR A 73 -8.41 1.78 -1.37
N LEU A 74 -8.63 1.28 -0.15
CA LEU A 74 -8.04 0.07 0.41
C LEU A 74 -9.16 -0.95 0.56
#